data_AF-A0A1W1BR80-F1
#
_entry.id   AF-A0A1W1BR80-F1
#
_cell.length_a   1.000
_cell.length_b   1.000
_cell.length_c   1.000
_cell.angle_alpha   90.00
_cell.angle_beta   90.00
_cell.angle_gamma   90.00
#
_symmetry.space_group_name_H-M   'P 1'
#
loop_
_entity.id
_entity.type
_entity.pdbx_description
1 polymer ?
#
loop_
_entity_poly.entity_id
_entity_poly.type
_entity_poly.pdbx_seq_one_letter_code
_entity_poly.pdbx_strand_id
1 'polypeptide(L)'
;MDDYIKNRLRIEIEKAYYIAKRYKSASSFAILYFEGDLNITDLGHFVRISDHLLKTDDNHYFMHFTFTEHNDACKASQNLLLKLDKHLKNSNSCIAIDTFDITKSPTIVINRLTQILNAAKKNSYSRIEDENILNVIC
;
A
#
# COMPACT_ATOMS: atom_id res chain seq x y z
N MET A 1 -11.67 6.56 -6.71
CA MET A 1 -12.04 6.05 -5.37
C MET A 1 -13.24 6.80 -4.83
N ASP A 2 -14.33 6.10 -4.60
CA ASP A 2 -15.57 6.68 -4.06
C ASP A 2 -15.46 7.03 -2.56
N ASP A 3 -16.47 7.74 -2.05
CA ASP A 3 -16.49 8.23 -0.67
C ASP A 3 -16.69 7.12 0.37
N TYR A 4 -17.37 6.02 0.01
CA TYR A 4 -17.53 4.87 0.87
C TYR A 4 -16.17 4.18 1.12
N ILE A 5 -15.39 3.96 0.06
CA ILE A 5 -14.05 3.38 0.15
C ILE A 5 -13.11 4.30 0.91
N LYS A 6 -13.10 5.62 0.63
CA LYS A 6 -12.31 6.58 1.40
C LYS A 6 -12.62 6.51 2.89
N ASN A 7 -13.89 6.41 3.27
CA ASN A 7 -14.27 6.30 4.67
C ASN A 7 -13.81 4.98 5.30
N ARG A 8 -13.87 3.85 4.56
CA ARG A 8 -13.31 2.58 5.04
C ARG A 8 -11.81 2.68 5.28
N LEU A 9 -11.06 3.24 4.34
CA LEU A 9 -9.61 3.44 4.48
C LEU A 9 -9.29 4.33 5.69
N ARG A 10 -10.04 5.42 5.87
CA ARG A 10 -9.91 6.30 7.04
C ARG A 10 -10.05 5.50 8.34
N ILE A 11 -11.08 4.68 8.46
CA ILE A 11 -11.33 3.85 9.64
C ILE A 11 -10.17 2.86 9.88
N GLU A 12 -9.66 2.21 8.84
CA GLU A 12 -8.52 1.27 8.98
C GLU A 12 -7.24 1.97 9.43
N ILE A 13 -6.94 3.15 8.89
CA ILE A 13 -5.79 3.95 9.33
C ILE A 13 -5.96 4.42 10.78
N GLU A 14 -7.16 4.87 11.18
CA GLU A 14 -7.46 5.27 12.56
C GLU A 14 -7.28 4.11 13.55
N LYS A 15 -7.74 2.91 13.19
CA LYS A 15 -7.50 1.69 13.98
C LYS A 15 -6.01 1.40 14.14
N ALA A 16 -5.25 1.47 13.05
CA ALA A 16 -3.81 1.27 13.07
C ALA A 16 -3.09 2.30 13.96
N TYR A 17 -3.49 3.58 13.91
CA TYR A 17 -2.99 4.62 14.80
C TYR A 17 -3.30 4.35 16.27
N TYR A 18 -4.51 3.88 16.57
CA TYR A 18 -4.88 3.51 17.94
C TYR A 18 -3.99 2.37 18.47
N ILE A 19 -3.80 1.32 17.68
CA ILE A 19 -2.94 0.17 18.01
C ILE A 19 -1.49 0.64 18.22
N ALA A 20 -0.95 1.40 17.28
CA ALA A 20 0.42 1.91 17.35
C ALA A 20 0.64 2.80 18.59
N LYS A 21 -0.30 3.69 18.91
CA LYS A 21 -0.21 4.54 20.10
C LYS A 21 -0.28 3.73 21.39
N ARG A 22 -1.12 2.71 21.44
CA ARG A 22 -1.32 1.87 22.64
C ARG A 22 -0.13 0.94 22.90
N TYR A 23 0.40 0.31 21.85
CA TYR A 23 1.41 -0.74 21.97
C TYR A 23 2.81 -0.32 21.52
N LYS A 24 2.98 0.93 21.07
CA LYS A 24 4.25 1.46 20.50
C LYS A 24 4.75 0.60 19.35
N SER A 25 3.84 0.11 18.52
CA SER A 25 4.15 -0.75 17.39
C SER A 25 4.35 0.04 16.11
N ALA A 26 5.29 -0.41 15.27
CA ALA A 26 5.39 0.04 13.89
C ALA A 26 4.20 -0.43 13.05
N SER A 27 3.95 0.26 11.95
CA SER A 27 3.03 -0.14 10.89
C SER A 27 3.49 0.54 9.62
N SER A 28 2.99 0.12 8.46
CA SER A 28 3.16 0.83 7.20
C SER A 28 1.92 0.64 6.35
N PHE A 29 1.60 1.63 5.52
CA PHE A 29 0.47 1.55 4.61
C PHE A 29 0.96 1.52 3.17
N ALA A 30 0.23 0.81 2.33
CA ALA A 30 0.53 0.75 0.92
C ALA A 30 -0.73 0.64 0.06
N ILE A 31 -0.60 1.01 -1.21
CA ILE A 31 -1.57 0.71 -2.26
C ILE A 31 -0.86 -0.05 -3.36
N LEU A 32 -1.35 -1.25 -3.64
CA LEU A 32 -1.01 -2.02 -4.83
C LEU A 32 -1.95 -1.62 -5.96
N TYR A 33 -1.39 -1.25 -7.10
CA TYR A 33 -2.07 -1.24 -8.39
C TYR A 33 -1.68 -2.49 -9.17
N PHE A 34 -2.64 -3.13 -9.81
CA PHE A 34 -2.42 -4.18 -10.79
C PHE A 34 -3.30 -3.94 -12.01
N GLU A 35 -2.70 -3.93 -13.20
CA GLU A 35 -3.45 -3.81 -14.45
C GLU A 35 -4.01 -5.19 -14.87
N GLY A 36 -5.25 -5.46 -14.46
CA GLY A 36 -5.99 -6.68 -14.81
C GLY A 36 -6.85 -7.21 -13.67
N ASP A 37 -7.52 -8.33 -13.90
CA ASP A 37 -8.34 -8.97 -12.87
C ASP A 37 -7.46 -9.73 -11.88
N LEU A 38 -7.31 -9.17 -10.67
CA LEU A 38 -6.72 -9.85 -9.53
C LEU A 38 -7.81 -10.19 -8.51
N ASN A 39 -7.95 -11.47 -8.18
CA ASN A 39 -8.85 -11.86 -7.11
C ASN A 39 -8.20 -11.55 -5.76
N ILE A 40 -8.96 -10.94 -4.84
CA ILE A 40 -8.49 -10.63 -3.48
C ILE A 40 -8.08 -11.90 -2.72
N THR A 41 -8.76 -13.03 -2.97
CA THR A 41 -8.41 -14.32 -2.36
C THR A 41 -7.06 -14.81 -2.83
N ASP A 42 -6.74 -14.64 -4.12
CA ASP A 42 -5.45 -15.04 -4.68
C ASP A 42 -4.33 -14.14 -4.17
N LEU A 43 -4.57 -12.83 -4.11
CA LEU A 43 -3.64 -11.87 -3.50
C LEU A 43 -3.39 -12.19 -2.01
N GLY A 44 -4.43 -12.65 -1.30
CA GLY A 44 -4.37 -13.10 0.09
C GLY A 44 -3.33 -14.18 0.37
N HIS A 45 -3.03 -15.06 -0.60
CA HIS A 45 -2.03 -16.11 -0.45
C HIS A 45 -0.58 -15.59 -0.44
N PHE A 46 -0.35 -14.36 -0.90
CA PHE A 46 0.99 -13.78 -1.01
C PHE A 46 1.34 -12.80 0.11
N VAL A 47 0.33 -12.36 0.88
CA VAL A 47 0.47 -11.47 2.05
C VAL A 47 0.51 -12.27 3.35
N ARG A 48 1.01 -11.66 4.44
CA ARG A 48 1.00 -12.33 5.75
C ARG A 48 -0.41 -12.33 6.32
N ILE A 49 -0.75 -13.35 7.11
CA ILE A 49 -2.05 -13.46 7.80
C ILE A 49 -2.32 -12.25 8.71
N SER A 50 -1.28 -11.65 9.27
CA SER A 50 -1.39 -10.46 10.12
C SER A 50 -1.66 -9.18 9.34
N ASP A 51 -1.32 -9.14 8.04
CA ASP A 51 -1.48 -7.94 7.23
C ASP A 51 -2.93 -7.81 6.78
N HIS A 52 -3.45 -6.58 6.76
CA HIS A 52 -4.81 -6.35 6.30
C HIS A 52 -4.82 -5.93 4.83
N LEU A 53 -5.69 -6.57 4.05
CA LEU A 53 -5.87 -6.33 2.63
C LEU A 53 -7.31 -5.89 2.34
N LEU A 54 -7.46 -4.82 1.57
CA LEU A 54 -8.76 -4.27 1.18
C LEU A 54 -8.76 -3.91 -0.31
N LYS A 55 -9.67 -4.50 -1.11
CA LYS A 55 -9.92 -4.04 -2.48
C LYS A 55 -10.59 -2.66 -2.45
N THR A 56 -10.00 -1.67 -3.11
CA THR A 56 -10.50 -0.27 -3.12
C THR A 56 -11.23 0.08 -4.40
N ASP A 57 -10.85 -0.54 -5.52
CA ASP A 57 -11.58 -0.54 -6.79
C ASP A 57 -11.12 -1.75 -7.61
N ASP A 58 -11.41 -1.80 -8.91
CA ASP A 58 -11.10 -2.94 -9.77
C ASP A 58 -9.60 -3.29 -9.80
N ASN A 59 -8.73 -2.29 -9.75
CA ASN A 59 -7.28 -2.44 -9.96
C ASN A 59 -6.44 -2.08 -8.74
N HIS A 60 -7.06 -1.56 -7.68
CA HIS A 60 -6.35 -1.06 -6.51
C HIS A 60 -6.68 -1.83 -5.24
N TYR A 61 -5.65 -2.10 -4.44
CA TYR A 61 -5.72 -2.81 -3.19
C TYR A 61 -4.94 -2.06 -2.13
N PHE A 62 -5.62 -1.64 -1.06
CA PHE A 62 -4.97 -1.09 0.11
C PHE A 62 -4.42 -2.22 0.99
N MET A 63 -3.20 -2.02 1.47
CA MET A 63 -2.49 -2.94 2.35
C MET A 63 -2.06 -2.20 3.62
N HIS A 64 -2.34 -2.78 4.77
CA HIS A 64 -1.77 -2.37 6.05
C HIS A 64 -0.82 -3.47 6.52
N PHE A 65 0.47 -3.18 6.43
CA PHE A 65 1.53 -4.02 6.98
C PHE A 65 1.58 -3.82 8.49
N THR A 66 0.98 -4.76 9.22
CA THR A 66 0.91 -4.68 10.68
C THR A 66 2.29 -4.98 11.27
N PHE A 67 2.66 -4.27 12.34
CA PHE A 67 3.92 -4.49 13.07
C PHE A 67 5.18 -4.44 12.18
N THR A 68 5.12 -3.66 11.10
CA THR A 68 6.16 -3.63 10.06
C THR A 68 6.63 -2.20 9.82
N GLU A 69 7.94 -1.97 9.95
CA GLU A 69 8.57 -0.68 9.63
C GLU A 69 8.70 -0.48 8.11
N HIS A 70 8.87 0.78 7.70
CA HIS A 70 8.91 1.19 6.30
C HIS A 70 9.87 0.35 5.44
N ASN A 71 11.12 0.18 5.89
CA ASN A 71 12.13 -0.57 5.13
C ASN A 71 11.76 -2.04 4.93
N ASP A 72 11.09 -2.65 5.92
CA ASP A 72 10.65 -4.04 5.82
C ASP A 72 9.35 -4.15 5.02
N ALA A 73 8.49 -3.14 5.03
CA ALA A 73 7.35 -3.02 4.13
C ALA A 73 7.79 -2.91 2.67
N CYS A 74 8.87 -2.18 2.39
CA CYS A 74 9.50 -2.13 1.06
C CYS A 74 9.98 -3.51 0.61
N LYS A 75 10.69 -4.26 1.46
CA LYS A 75 11.13 -5.64 1.16
C LYS A 75 9.94 -6.59 0.99
N ALA A 76 8.92 -6.48 1.84
CA ALA A 76 7.70 -7.27 1.74
C ALA A 76 6.99 -7.02 0.41
N SER A 77 6.93 -5.76 -0.02
CA SER A 77 6.36 -5.34 -1.31
C SER A 77 7.17 -5.87 -2.50
N GLN A 78 8.50 -5.87 -2.43
CA GLN A 78 9.37 -6.48 -3.44
C GLN A 78 9.09 -7.98 -3.59
N ASN A 79 8.99 -8.68 -2.46
CA ASN A 79 8.67 -10.10 -2.44
C ASN A 79 7.25 -10.38 -2.97
N LEU A 80 6.29 -9.51 -2.66
CA LEU A 80 4.92 -9.60 -3.15
C LEU A 80 4.88 -9.49 -4.68
N LEU A 81 5.51 -8.44 -5.24
CA LEU A 81 5.58 -8.26 -6.69
C LEU A 81 6.25 -9.45 -7.37
N LEU A 82 7.39 -9.92 -6.85
CA LEU A 82 8.09 -11.07 -7.43
C LEU A 82 7.21 -12.34 -7.47
N LYS A 83 6.40 -12.58 -6.44
CA LYS A 83 5.49 -13.72 -6.39
C LYS A 83 4.31 -13.54 -7.34
N LEU A 84 3.72 -12.34 -7.39
CA LEU A 84 2.64 -12.01 -8.30
C LEU A 84 3.08 -12.12 -9.77
N ASP A 85 4.25 -11.59 -10.11
CA ASP A 85 4.80 -11.66 -11.47
C ASP A 85 4.99 -13.11 -11.93
N LYS A 86 5.49 -13.97 -11.03
CA LYS A 86 5.64 -15.41 -11.32
C LYS A 86 4.30 -16.11 -11.49
N HIS A 87 3.32 -15.77 -10.68
CA HIS A 87 2.00 -16.39 -10.69
C HIS A 87 1.18 -15.98 -11.92
N LEU A 88 1.14 -14.68 -12.21
CA LEU A 88 0.31 -14.08 -13.26
C LEU A 88 1.04 -13.96 -14.59
N LYS A 89 2.36 -14.19 -14.61
CA LYS A 89 3.24 -14.01 -15.78
C LYS A 89 3.13 -12.60 -16.39
N ASN A 90 2.90 -11.60 -15.53
CA ASN A 90 2.70 -10.21 -15.90
C ASN A 90 3.39 -9.30 -14.87
N SER A 91 4.08 -8.26 -15.34
CA SER A 91 4.81 -7.28 -14.53
C SER A 91 4.15 -5.90 -14.46
N ASN A 92 2.85 -5.79 -14.72
CA ASN A 92 2.13 -4.51 -14.77
C ASN A 92 1.53 -4.06 -13.42
N SER A 93 2.16 -4.45 -12.32
CA SER A 93 1.81 -3.95 -10.98
C SER A 93 2.80 -2.92 -10.47
N CYS A 94 2.32 -1.98 -9.66
CA CYS A 94 3.15 -1.09 -8.87
C CYS A 94 2.60 -0.93 -7.46
N ILE A 95 3.47 -0.63 -6.50
CA ILE A 95 3.10 -0.43 -5.09
C ILE A 95 3.59 0.94 -4.65
N ALA A 96 2.69 1.72 -4.07
CA ALA A 96 3.02 2.92 -3.32
C ALA A 96 3.06 2.60 -1.83
N ILE A 97 4.06 3.09 -1.12
CA ILE A 97 4.23 2.88 0.33
C ILE A 97 4.31 4.25 1.01
N ASP A 98 3.67 4.42 2.16
CA ASP A 98 3.79 5.63 2.98
C ASP A 98 4.45 5.32 4.32
N THR A 99 5.46 6.12 4.68
CA THR A 99 6.06 6.07 6.01
C THR A 99 5.03 6.40 7.08
N PHE A 100 4.85 5.45 8.00
CA PHE A 100 3.87 5.55 9.07
C PHE A 100 4.19 6.67 10.06
N ASP A 101 3.25 7.60 10.16
CA ASP A 101 3.32 8.75 11.04
C ASP A 101 1.94 9.02 11.62
N ILE A 102 1.81 8.86 12.94
CA ILE A 102 0.54 9.03 13.67
C ILE A 102 0.12 10.51 13.79
N THR A 103 1.00 11.45 13.45
CA THR A 103 0.68 12.89 13.47
C THR A 103 -0.05 13.34 12.20
N LYS A 104 0.03 12.56 11.12
CA LYS A 104 -0.69 12.81 9.87
C LYS A 104 -2.15 12.39 10.02
N SER A 105 -3.05 13.13 9.38
CA SER A 105 -4.44 12.69 9.29
C SER A 105 -4.56 11.52 8.30
N PRO A 106 -5.55 10.61 8.46
CA PRO A 106 -5.78 9.54 7.51
C PRO A 106 -5.97 10.03 6.07
N THR A 107 -6.62 11.19 5.89
CA THR A 107 -6.79 11.82 4.58
C THR A 107 -5.45 12.19 3.95
N ILE A 108 -4.49 12.69 4.72
CA ILE A 108 -3.14 13.00 4.23
C ILE A 108 -2.43 11.73 3.78
N VAL A 109 -2.53 10.64 4.54
CA VAL A 109 -1.95 9.33 4.17
C VAL A 109 -2.54 8.82 2.86
N ILE A 110 -3.87 8.81 2.72
CA ILE A 110 -4.55 8.36 1.51
C ILE A 110 -4.12 9.20 0.29
N ASN A 111 -4.05 10.53 0.46
CA ASN A 111 -3.63 11.43 -0.60
C ASN A 111 -2.17 11.18 -1.02
N ARG A 112 -1.26 11.01 -0.05
CA ARG A 112 0.15 10.70 -0.30
C ARG A 112 0.30 9.38 -1.05
N LEU A 113 -0.34 8.31 -0.59
CA LEU A 113 -0.33 7.01 -1.28
C LEU A 113 -0.81 7.13 -2.72
N THR A 114 -1.88 7.90 -2.95
CA THR A 114 -2.41 8.14 -4.30
C THR A 114 -1.41 8.91 -5.19
N GLN A 115 -0.75 9.93 -4.63
CA GLN A 115 0.25 10.73 -5.35
C GLN A 115 1.49 9.88 -5.70
N ILE A 116 1.99 9.12 -4.73
CA ILE A 116 3.14 8.21 -4.92
C ILE A 116 2.80 7.18 -6.00
N LEU A 117 1.60 6.60 -5.95
CA LEU A 117 1.17 5.62 -6.95
C LEU A 117 1.09 6.22 -8.35
N ASN A 118 0.52 7.41 -8.48
CA ASN A 118 0.44 8.11 -9.76
C ASN A 118 1.83 8.46 -10.33
N ALA A 119 2.78 8.79 -9.45
CA ALA A 119 4.18 9.01 -9.85
C ALA A 119 4.85 7.68 -10.26
N ALA A 120 4.67 6.61 -9.48
CA ALA A 120 5.19 5.28 -9.77
C ALA A 120 4.68 4.75 -11.12
N LYS A 121 3.41 4.97 -11.46
CA LYS A 121 2.84 4.59 -12.77
C LYS A 121 3.47 5.33 -13.96
N LYS A 122 4.05 6.52 -13.74
CA LYS A 122 4.76 7.30 -14.76
C LYS A 122 6.24 6.96 -14.83
N ASN A 123 6.81 6.43 -13.75
CA ASN A 123 8.21 6.07 -13.65
C ASN A 123 8.44 4.64 -14.18
N SER A 124 9.24 4.48 -15.24
CA SER A 124 9.55 3.16 -15.79
C SER A 124 10.66 2.42 -15.03
N TYR A 125 11.38 3.09 -14.12
CA TYR A 125 12.58 2.54 -13.46
C TYR A 125 12.29 1.80 -12.15
N SER A 126 11.19 2.11 -11.47
CA SER A 126 10.79 1.43 -10.25
C SER A 126 9.30 1.17 -10.20
N ARG A 127 8.94 -0.01 -9.69
CA ARG A 127 7.55 -0.44 -9.47
C ARG A 127 7.15 -0.33 -8.00
N ILE A 128 8.06 0.06 -7.12
CA ILE A 128 7.81 0.29 -5.70
C ILE A 128 8.38 1.65 -5.36
N GLU A 129 7.52 2.55 -4.92
CA GLU A 129 7.91 3.92 -4.60
C GLU A 129 7.34 4.33 -3.25
N ASP A 130 8.03 5.26 -2.61
CA ASP A 130 7.61 5.92 -1.38
C ASP A 130 7.55 7.43 -1.58
N GLU A 131 7.38 8.20 -0.50
CA GLU A 131 7.31 9.66 -0.59
C GLU A 131 8.50 10.35 -1.25
N ASN A 132 9.66 9.69 -1.37
CA ASN A 132 10.83 10.29 -1.98
C ASN A 132 10.61 10.62 -3.46
N ILE A 133 9.76 9.86 -4.17
CA ILE A 133 9.42 10.15 -5.57
C ILE A 133 8.71 11.50 -5.71
N LEU A 134 8.02 11.97 -4.67
CA LEU A 134 7.32 13.25 -4.68
C LEU A 134 8.29 14.44 -4.66
N ASN A 135 9.51 14.24 -4.14
CA ASN A 135 10.55 15.28 -4.09
C ASN A 135 11.31 15.40 -5.42
N VAL A 136 11.23 14.40 -6.30
CA VAL A 136 11.92 14.38 -7.60
C VAL A 136 11.12 15.13 -8.68
N ILE A 137 9.86 15.49 -8.41
CA ILE A 137 8.92 16.14 -9.35
C ILE A 137 8.88 17.68 -9.18
N CYS A 138 9.80 18.27 -8.39
CA CYS A 138 9.93 19.73 -8.23
C CYS A 138 10.95 20.35 -9.19
#